data_AF-A0A2B8BFG0-F1
#
_entry.id   AF-A0A2B8BFG0-F1
#
_cell.length_a   1.000
_cell.length_b   1.000
_cell.length_c   1.000
_cell.angle_alpha   90.00
_cell.angle_beta   90.00
_cell.angle_gamma   90.00
#
_symmetry.space_group_name_H-M   'P 1'
#
loop_
_entity.id
_entity.type
_entity.pdbx_description
1 polymer ?
#
loop_
_entity_poly.entity_id
_entity_poly.type
_entity_poly.pdbx_seq_one_letter_code
_entity_poly.pdbx_strand_id
1 'polypeptide(L)' 'MLRNDRRRGQWMLMGPERLLVLDEMALAVVRACVGAEIADVAAGIDRLTVEYDAPRTEVAADVLEMLTDLRNKGYVVT' A
#
# COMPACT_ATOMS: atom_id res chain seq x y z
N MET A 1 10.34 -3.30 0.79
CA MET A 1 10.75 -2.13 1.61
C MET A 1 10.32 -0.84 0.93
N LEU A 2 9.69 0.10 1.64
CA LEU A 2 9.29 1.40 1.08
C LEU A 2 10.47 2.39 1.09
N ARG A 3 10.68 3.12 -0.02
CA ARG A 3 11.78 4.07 -0.19
C ARG A 3 11.33 5.34 -0.91
N ASN A 4 11.83 6.50 -0.48
CA ASN A 4 11.62 7.78 -1.17
C ASN A 4 12.84 8.14 -2.03
N ASP A 5 12.61 8.46 -3.29
CA ASP A 5 13.57 9.14 -4.15
C ASP A 5 13.28 10.65 -4.14
N ARG A 6 14.08 11.38 -3.34
CA ARG A 6 13.96 12.83 -3.21
C ARG A 6 14.31 13.60 -4.49
N ARG A 7 15.13 13.02 -5.37
CA ARG A 7 15.53 13.70 -6.63
C ARG A 7 14.40 13.66 -7.64
N ARG A 8 13.64 12.57 -7.65
CA ARG A 8 12.51 12.37 -8.57
C ARG A 8 11.16 12.72 -7.96
N GLY A 9 11.10 12.96 -6.65
CA GLY A 9 9.85 13.22 -5.93
C GLY A 9 8.93 12.00 -5.89
N GLN A 10 9.49 10.78 -5.95
CA GLN A 10 8.73 9.54 -6.12
C GLN A 10 8.92 8.61 -4.93
N TRP A 11 7.89 7.79 -4.66
CA TRP A 11 7.97 6.69 -3.72
C TRP A 11 8.07 5.37 -4.47
N MET A 12 8.84 4.45 -3.91
CA MET A 12 9.11 3.15 -4.52
C MET A 12 8.97 2.04 -3.48
N LEU A 13 8.33 0.95 -3.89
CA LEU A 13 8.35 -0.31 -3.18
C LEU A 13 9.45 -1.19 -3.76
N MET A 14 10.47 -1.45 -2.94
CA MET A 14 11.62 -2.29 -3.29
C MET A 14 11.31 -3.76 -3.03
N GLY A 15 11.37 -4.59 -4.07
CA GLY A 15 11.45 -6.04 -4.01
C GLY A 15 12.89 -6.54 -4.24
N PRO A 16 13.13 -7.86 -4.20
CA PRO A 16 14.48 -8.43 -4.29
C PRO A 16 15.21 -8.13 -5.61
N GLU A 17 14.49 -8.25 -6.73
CA GLU A 17 15.06 -8.11 -8.08
C GLU A 17 14.39 -6.98 -8.89
N ARG A 18 13.40 -6.29 -8.32
CA ARG A 18 12.56 -5.30 -8.99
C ARG A 18 12.11 -4.21 -8.03
N LEU A 19 11.80 -3.04 -8.58
CA LEU A 19 11.16 -1.94 -7.86
C LEU A 19 9.85 -1.57 -8.54
N LEU A 20 8.90 -1.08 -7.75
CA LEU A 20 7.64 -0.52 -8.22
C LEU A 20 7.57 0.95 -7.80
N VAL A 21 7.37 1.86 -8.74
CA VAL A 21 7.04 3.26 -8.42
C VAL A 21 5.58 3.32 -8.00
N LEU A 22 5.30 3.97 -6.88
CA LEU A 22 3.96 4.13 -6.33
C LEU A 22 3.42 5.50 -6.73
N ASP A 23 2.18 5.53 -7.19
CA ASP A 23 1.39 6.76 -7.16
C ASP A 23 0.94 7.09 -5.74
N GLU A 24 0.19 8.17 -5.59
CA GLU A 24 -0.28 8.66 -4.30
C GLU A 24 -1.20 7.68 -3.59
N MET A 25 -2.13 7.06 -4.31
CA MET A 25 -3.11 6.12 -3.74
C MET A 25 -2.42 4.82 -3.30
N ALA A 26 -1.58 4.26 -4.17
CA ALA A 26 -0.80 3.06 -3.84
C ALA A 26 0.15 3.31 -2.66
N LEU A 27 0.74 4.51 -2.58
CA LEU A 27 1.56 4.91 -1.43
C LEU A 27 0.75 4.98 -0.14
N ALA A 28 -0.43 5.60 -0.16
CA ALA A 28 -1.31 5.70 1.00
C ALA A 28 -1.68 4.31 1.54
N VAL A 29 -2.08 3.40 0.65
CA VAL A 29 -2.42 2.02 1.04
C VAL A 29 -1.19 1.27 1.56
N VAL A 30 -0.03 1.37 0.91
CA VAL A 30 1.20 0.72 1.40
C VAL A 30 1.56 1.24 2.79
N ARG A 31 1.43 2.54 3.07
CA ARG A 31 1.68 3.09 4.41
C ARG A 31 0.68 2.65 5.46
N ALA A 32 -0.58 2.49 5.07
CA ALA A 32 -1.66 2.13 5.99
C ALA A 32 -1.66 0.63 6.31
N CYS A 33 -1.28 -0.21 5.36
CA CYS A 33 -1.54 -1.65 5.39
C CYS A 33 -0.30 -2.54 5.28
N VAL A 34 0.89 -1.99 4.95
CA VAL A 34 2.10 -2.78 4.69
C VAL A 34 3.27 -2.27 5.53
N GLY A 35 3.80 -3.13 6.39
CA GLY A 35 4.94 -2.82 7.26
C GLY A 35 5.05 -3.85 8.37
N ALA A 36 6.21 -3.97 9.00
CA ALA A 36 6.40 -4.90 10.12
C ALA A 36 5.63 -4.43 11.38
N GLU A 37 5.33 -3.14 11.45
CA GLU A 37 4.57 -2.48 12.50
C GLU A 37 3.05 -2.55 12.30
N ILE A 38 2.59 -3.00 11.12
CA ILE A 38 1.16 -3.10 10.81
C ILE A 38 0.63 -4.44 11.29
N ALA A 39 -0.19 -4.41 12.34
CA ALA A 39 -0.77 -5.62 12.92
C ALA A 39 -1.99 -6.14 12.14
N ASP A 40 -2.75 -5.25 11.49
CA ASP A 40 -4.02 -5.58 10.84
C ASP A 40 -4.33 -4.65 9.66
N VAL A 41 -4.67 -5.23 8.51
CA VAL A 41 -5.09 -4.54 7.29
C VAL A 41 -6.45 -3.84 7.49
N ALA A 42 -7.34 -4.39 8.32
CA ALA A 42 -8.66 -3.80 8.53
C ALA A 42 -8.57 -2.40 9.17
N ALA A 43 -7.65 -2.20 10.12
CA ALA A 43 -7.38 -0.88 10.70
C ALA A 43 -6.84 0.13 9.67
N GLY A 44 -6.05 -0.35 8.70
CA GLY A 44 -5.59 0.46 7.56
C GLY A 44 -6.75 0.88 6.65
N ILE A 45 -7.66 -0.05 6.32
CA ILE A 45 -8.88 0.22 5.56
C ILE A 45 -9.76 1.25 6.28
N ASP A 46 -9.94 1.09 7.60
CA ASP A 46 -10.77 2.01 8.40
C ASP A 46 -10.16 3.43 8.39
N ARG A 47 -8.82 3.55 8.49
CA ARG A 47 -8.14 4.85 8.37
C ARG A 47 -8.38 5.49 7.00
N LEU A 48 -8.21 4.73 5.92
CA LEU A 48 -8.39 5.22 4.56
C LEU A 48 -9.85 5.63 4.27
N THR A 49 -10.82 4.90 4.85
CA THR A 49 -12.25 5.23 4.77
C THR A 49 -12.51 6.65 5.31
N VAL A 50 -11.91 6.99 6.45
CA VAL A 50 -12.05 8.33 7.06
C VAL A 50 -11.27 9.38 6.29
N GLU A 51 -10.05 9.08 5.86
CA GLU A 51 -9.17 10.03 5.17
C GLU A 51 -9.73 10.48 3.82
N TYR A 52 -10.34 9.55 3.08
CA TYR A 52 -10.88 9.79 1.74
C TYR A 52 -12.40 9.97 1.70
N ASP A 53 -13.08 9.94 2.85
CA ASP A 53 -14.55 10.03 2.99
C ASP A 53 -15.29 9.10 2.00
N ALA A 54 -14.85 7.84 1.95
CA ALA A 54 -15.30 6.85 0.97
C ALA A 54 -15.98 5.65 1.65
N PRO A 55 -16.92 4.94 0.99
CA PRO A 55 -17.55 3.76 1.56
C PRO A 55 -16.53 2.66 1.89
N ARG A 56 -16.58 2.15 3.12
CA ARG A 56 -15.64 1.13 3.60
C ARG A 56 -15.56 -0.10 2.71
N THR A 57 -16.67 -0.49 2.09
CA THR A 57 -16.73 -1.66 1.19
C THR A 57 -15.97 -1.44 -0.10
N GLU A 58 -15.98 -0.22 -0.64
CA GLU A 58 -15.23 0.15 -1.84
C GLU A 58 -13.73 0.22 -1.52
N VAL A 59 -13.37 0.94 -0.46
CA VAL A 59 -11.98 1.02 0.02
C VAL A 59 -11.41 -0.36 0.32
N ALA A 60 -12.19 -1.24 0.95
CA ALA A 60 -11.76 -2.60 1.25
C ALA A 60 -11.49 -3.41 -0.02
N ALA A 61 -12.36 -3.31 -1.03
CA ALA A 61 -12.19 -4.03 -2.29
C ALA A 61 -10.89 -3.60 -2.98
N ASP A 62 -10.67 -2.30 -3.14
CA ASP A 62 -9.50 -1.74 -3.81
C ASP A 62 -8.20 -2.07 -3.06
N VAL A 63 -8.19 -1.93 -1.73
CA VAL A 63 -7.03 -2.26 -0.90
C VAL A 63 -6.69 -3.75 -1.02
N LEU A 64 -7.68 -4.64 -0.93
CA LEU A 64 -7.45 -6.09 -0.99
C LEU A 64 -7.01 -6.55 -2.39
N GLU A 65 -7.55 -5.94 -3.45
CA GLU A 65 -7.10 -6.17 -4.82
C GLU A 65 -5.63 -5.79 -4.96
N MET A 66 -5.27 -4.57 -4.54
CA MET A 66 -3.89 -4.09 -4.66
C MET A 66 -2.91 -4.94 -3.84
N LEU A 67 -3.25 -5.30 -2.60
CA LEU A 67 -2.39 -6.15 -1.76
C LEU A 67 -2.21 -7.55 -2.36
N THR A 68 -3.28 -8.12 -2.93
CA THR A 68 -3.21 -9.39 -3.67
C THR A 68 -2.25 -9.29 -4.85
N ASP A 69 -2.33 -8.20 -5.60
CA ASP A 69 -1.45 -7.92 -6.73
C ASP A 69 0.01 -7.77 -6.33
N LEU A 70 0.28 -7.03 -5.26
CA LEU A 70 1.62 -6.86 -4.71
C LEU A 70 2.20 -8.19 -4.21
N ARG A 71 1.38 -9.05 -3.59
CA ARG A 71 1.77 -10.40 -3.16
C ARG A 71 2.12 -11.26 -4.36
N ASN A 72 1.27 -11.29 -5.38
CA ASN A 72 1.49 -12.08 -6.60
C ASN A 72 2.76 -11.64 -7.32
N LYS A 73 3.11 -10.36 -7.25
CA LYS A 73 4.33 -9.77 -7.82
C LYS A 73 5.57 -9.91 -6.91
N GLY A 74 5.42 -10.43 -5.69
CA GLY A 74 6.51 -10.69 -4.74
C GLY A 74 7.01 -9.47 -3.97
N TYR A 75 6.20 -8.41 -3.86
CA TYR A 75 6.57 -7.18 -3.14
C TYR A 75 6.20 -7.18 -1.65
N VAL A 76 5.19 -7.96 -1.28
CA VAL A 76 4.73 -8.13 0.10
C VAL A 76 4.58 -9.61 0.42
N VAL A 77 4.83 -9.96 1.68
CA VAL A 77 4.62 -11.29 2.24
C VAL A 77 3.61 -11.12 3.38
N THR A 78 2.42 -11.69 3.22
CA THR A 78 1.44 -11.87 4.29
C THR A 78 1.89 -12.94 5.26
#